data_AF-A0A318DYH5-F1
#
_entry.id   AF-A0A318DYH5-F1
#
_cell.length_a   1.000
_cell.length_b   1.000
_cell.length_c   1.000
_cell.angle_alpha   90.00
_cell.angle_beta   90.00
_cell.angle_gamma   90.00
#
_symmetry.space_group_name_H-M   'P 1'
#
loop_
_entity.id
_entity.type
_entity.pdbx_description
1 polymer ?
#
loop_
_entity_poly.entity_id
_entity_poly.type
_entity_poly.pdbx_seq_one_letter_code
_entity_poly.pdbx_strand_id
1 'polypeptide(L)'
;MTAHELIGYDELDAAAARLQLAEDASGLHGSLCGFLAGGGRIGKQSLVEALHMDAEAATPSPGDQALLERLVKQTETELADPELGFEPLLPADDRPVSERADALVDWCRGFLGGFGLGGAETHAKLSEEAQEILKDLGTIAASSFEFGDEAEDEDSLIEVHEFVRMGAMLLFAECSNPHGPSNDTVH
;
A
#
# COMPACT_ATOMS: atom_id res chain seq x y z
N MET A 1 24.96 1.02 -13.06
CA MET A 1 23.51 0.96 -12.78
C MET A 1 23.08 2.38 -12.54
N THR A 2 22.26 2.95 -13.42
CA THR A 2 21.63 4.24 -13.13
C THR A 2 20.77 4.02 -11.90
N ALA A 3 21.07 4.72 -10.81
CA ALA A 3 20.12 4.84 -9.70
C ALA A 3 18.86 5.43 -10.32
N HIS A 4 17.85 4.61 -10.55
CA HIS A 4 16.54 5.14 -10.90
C HIS A 4 16.03 5.76 -9.61
N GLU A 5 15.75 7.06 -9.67
CA GLU A 5 15.12 7.79 -8.59
C GLU A 5 13.79 7.09 -8.23
N LEU A 6 13.58 6.90 -6.93
CA LEU A 6 12.35 6.31 -6.40
C LEU A 6 11.18 7.22 -6.77
N ILE A 7 10.06 6.62 -7.15
CA ILE A 7 8.83 7.36 -7.41
C ILE A 7 8.33 7.90 -6.08
N GLY A 8 8.25 9.22 -5.99
CA GLY A 8 7.73 9.94 -4.83
C GLY A 8 6.24 10.26 -4.94
N TYR A 9 5.67 10.73 -3.82
CA TYR A 9 4.25 11.08 -3.69
C TYR A 9 3.80 12.07 -4.78
N ASP A 10 4.49 13.20 -4.93
CA ASP A 10 4.09 14.25 -5.90
C ASP A 10 4.11 13.77 -7.36
N GLU A 11 5.06 12.88 -7.72
CA GLU A 11 5.15 12.33 -9.08
C GLU A 11 3.95 11.41 -9.36
N LEU A 12 3.58 10.57 -8.39
CA LEU A 12 2.44 9.68 -8.48
C LEU A 12 1.11 10.45 -8.44
N ASP A 13 1.00 11.46 -7.60
CA ASP A 13 -0.22 12.26 -7.44
C ASP A 13 -0.54 13.02 -8.72
N ALA A 14 0.50 13.62 -9.33
CA ALA A 14 0.37 14.23 -10.65
C ALA A 14 -0.07 13.23 -11.72
N ALA A 15 0.34 11.96 -11.63
CA ALA A 15 -0.10 10.91 -12.55
C ALA A 15 -1.56 10.51 -12.29
N ALA A 16 -1.95 10.29 -11.04
CA ALA A 16 -3.33 9.98 -10.65
C ALA A 16 -4.31 11.08 -11.12
N ALA A 17 -3.95 12.35 -10.93
CA ALA A 17 -4.73 13.49 -11.40
C ALA A 17 -4.84 13.54 -12.94
N ARG A 18 -3.75 13.30 -13.67
CA ARG A 18 -3.76 13.25 -15.15
C ARG A 18 -4.63 12.13 -15.70
N LEU A 19 -4.62 10.97 -15.02
CA LEU A 19 -5.41 9.80 -15.37
C LEU A 19 -6.86 9.89 -14.87
N GLN A 20 -7.19 10.93 -14.09
CA GLN A 20 -8.48 11.11 -13.41
C GLN A 20 -8.91 9.85 -12.67
N LEU A 21 -7.99 9.28 -11.88
CA LEU A 21 -8.32 8.20 -10.97
C LEU A 21 -9.18 8.73 -9.82
N ALA A 22 -10.01 7.86 -9.26
CA ALA A 22 -10.80 8.19 -8.07
C ALA A 22 -9.94 8.32 -6.80
N GLU A 23 -8.84 7.57 -6.75
CA GLU A 23 -7.89 7.55 -5.64
C GLU A 23 -6.76 8.57 -5.87
N ASP A 24 -6.25 9.14 -4.77
CA ASP A 24 -5.03 9.94 -4.76
C ASP A 24 -3.77 9.04 -4.81
N ALA A 25 -2.57 9.64 -4.73
CA ALA A 25 -1.32 8.86 -4.72
C ALA A 25 -1.25 7.84 -3.58
N SER A 26 -1.70 8.20 -2.37
CA SER A 26 -1.66 7.33 -1.20
C SER A 26 -2.60 6.15 -1.37
N GLY A 27 -3.85 6.40 -1.78
CA GLY A 27 -4.84 5.36 -2.05
C GLY A 27 -4.39 4.42 -3.18
N LEU A 28 -3.87 4.97 -4.28
CA LEU A 28 -3.33 4.17 -5.39
C LEU A 28 -2.16 3.28 -4.95
N HIS A 29 -1.18 3.84 -4.22
CA HIS A 29 -0.06 3.08 -3.71
C HIS A 29 -0.52 2.02 -2.70
N GLY A 30 -1.45 2.35 -1.82
CA GLY A 30 -2.11 1.43 -0.91
C GLY A 30 -2.72 0.25 -1.66
N SER A 31 -3.55 0.51 -2.68
CA SER A 31 -4.16 -0.54 -3.51
C SER A 31 -3.15 -1.45 -4.18
N LEU A 32 -2.06 -0.91 -4.71
CA LEU A 32 -0.98 -1.72 -5.26
C LEU A 32 -0.34 -2.61 -4.17
N CYS A 33 0.02 -2.03 -3.02
CA CYS A 33 0.62 -2.76 -1.90
C CYS A 33 -0.29 -3.90 -1.43
N GLY A 34 -1.58 -3.61 -1.23
CA GLY A 34 -2.58 -4.58 -0.83
C GLY A 34 -2.73 -5.70 -1.85
N PHE A 35 -2.83 -5.36 -3.13
CA PHE A 35 -2.95 -6.34 -4.21
C PHE A 35 -1.77 -7.30 -4.26
N LEU A 36 -0.54 -6.77 -4.16
CA LEU A 36 0.67 -7.59 -4.10
C LEU A 36 0.71 -8.45 -2.82
N ALA A 37 0.35 -7.86 -1.68
CA ALA A 37 0.30 -8.54 -0.39
C ALA A 37 -0.77 -9.64 -0.34
N GLY A 38 -1.88 -9.50 -1.08
CA GLY A 38 -2.89 -10.55 -1.21
C GLY A 38 -2.49 -11.72 -2.13
N GLY A 39 -1.32 -11.64 -2.78
CA GLY A 39 -0.84 -12.63 -3.75
C GLY A 39 -1.13 -12.28 -5.21
N GLY A 40 -1.67 -11.09 -5.48
CA GLY A 40 -1.90 -10.57 -6.81
C GLY A 40 -0.60 -10.43 -7.61
N ARG A 41 -0.70 -10.57 -8.94
CA ARG A 41 0.42 -10.40 -9.86
C ARG A 41 -0.01 -9.56 -11.06
N ILE A 42 0.76 -8.52 -11.34
CA ILE A 42 0.53 -7.67 -12.51
C ILE A 42 1.27 -8.31 -13.68
N GLY A 43 0.53 -9.15 -14.43
CA GLY A 43 1.06 -9.87 -15.57
C GLY A 43 1.15 -8.99 -16.82
N LYS A 44 0.32 -9.29 -17.82
CA LYS A 44 0.25 -8.52 -19.08
C LYS A 44 -0.75 -7.36 -19.06
N GLN A 45 -1.56 -7.30 -18.01
CA GLN A 45 -2.53 -6.23 -17.80
C GLN A 45 -1.84 -5.01 -17.19
N SER A 46 -2.40 -3.84 -17.42
CA SER A 46 -1.95 -2.61 -16.74
C SER A 46 -2.32 -2.64 -15.25
N LEU A 47 -1.68 -1.78 -14.45
CA LEU A 47 -2.00 -1.61 -13.03
C LEU A 47 -3.47 -1.21 -12.82
N VAL A 48 -3.95 -0.25 -13.61
CA VAL A 48 -5.34 0.26 -13.54
C VAL A 48 -6.34 -0.87 -13.79
N GLU A 49 -6.08 -1.71 -14.81
CA GLU A 49 -6.90 -2.90 -15.07
C GLU A 49 -6.81 -3.93 -13.95
N ALA A 50 -5.62 -4.19 -13.40
CA ALA A 50 -5.43 -5.16 -12.33
C ALA A 50 -6.18 -4.78 -11.04
N LEU A 51 -6.23 -3.48 -10.74
CA LEU A 51 -6.89 -2.93 -9.56
C LEU A 51 -8.38 -2.60 -9.80
N HIS A 52 -8.92 -2.92 -10.98
CA HIS A 52 -10.29 -2.58 -11.37
C HIS A 52 -10.62 -1.08 -11.16
N MET A 53 -9.64 -0.21 -11.37
CA MET A 53 -9.82 1.23 -11.21
C MET A 53 -10.50 1.82 -12.45
N ASP A 54 -11.55 2.60 -12.22
CA ASP A 54 -12.16 3.40 -13.27
C ASP A 54 -11.24 4.59 -13.60
N ALA A 55 -10.79 4.68 -14.85
CA ALA A 55 -10.09 5.84 -15.38
C ALA A 55 -11.03 6.57 -16.36
N GLU A 56 -11.48 7.76 -15.98
CA GLU A 56 -12.37 8.57 -16.83
C GLU A 56 -11.60 9.39 -17.88
N ALA A 57 -10.30 9.61 -17.67
CA ALA A 57 -9.44 10.31 -18.62
C ALA A 57 -8.99 9.44 -19.80
N ALA A 58 -8.37 10.09 -20.78
CA ALA A 58 -7.77 9.48 -21.97
C ALA A 58 -6.88 8.27 -21.64
N THR A 59 -6.75 7.36 -22.60
CA THR A 59 -5.80 6.23 -22.57
C THR A 59 -4.44 6.67 -22.01
N PRO A 60 -3.90 6.00 -20.97
CA PRO A 60 -2.63 6.37 -20.35
C PRO A 60 -1.54 6.58 -21.39
N SER A 61 -0.78 7.68 -21.28
CA SER A 61 0.35 7.91 -22.20
C SER A 61 1.43 6.84 -22.00
N PRO A 62 2.35 6.63 -22.97
CA PRO A 62 3.49 5.74 -22.74
C PRO A 62 4.33 6.12 -21.52
N GLY A 63 4.36 7.41 -21.15
CA GLY A 63 5.03 7.88 -19.94
C GLY A 63 4.31 7.47 -18.67
N ASP A 64 2.98 7.60 -18.63
CA ASP A 64 2.17 7.17 -17.47
C ASP A 64 2.24 5.65 -17.31
N GLN A 65 2.19 4.88 -18.40
CA GLN A 65 2.36 3.42 -18.37
C GLN A 65 3.73 3.03 -17.81
N ALA A 66 4.81 3.67 -18.27
CA ALA A 66 6.16 3.40 -17.79
C ALA A 66 6.34 3.77 -16.30
N LEU A 67 5.69 4.84 -15.84
CA LEU A 67 5.66 5.24 -14.43
C LEU A 67 4.96 4.19 -13.58
N LEU A 68 3.75 3.77 -13.97
CA LEU A 68 3.01 2.74 -13.23
C LEU A 68 3.75 1.40 -13.22
N GLU A 69 4.37 0.98 -14.33
CA GLU A 69 5.20 -0.22 -14.38
C GLU A 69 6.43 -0.14 -13.47
N ARG A 70 7.03 1.05 -13.34
CA ARG A 70 8.14 1.29 -12.40
C ARG A 70 7.63 1.23 -10.95
N LEU A 71 6.48 1.82 -10.66
CA LEU A 71 5.86 1.82 -9.33
C LEU A 71 5.66 0.37 -8.85
N VAL A 72 5.09 -0.49 -9.70
CA VAL A 72 4.89 -1.91 -9.38
C VAL A 72 6.20 -2.59 -8.99
N LYS A 73 7.26 -2.40 -9.77
CA LYS A 73 8.58 -3.01 -9.50
C LYS A 73 9.21 -2.45 -8.23
N GLN A 74 9.07 -1.15 -7.99
CA GLN A 74 9.58 -0.49 -6.80
C GLN A 74 8.87 -1.03 -5.55
N THR A 75 7.53 -0.98 -5.52
CA THR A 75 6.74 -1.48 -4.39
C THR A 75 6.99 -2.97 -4.12
N GLU A 76 7.08 -3.81 -5.14
CA GLU A 76 7.41 -5.23 -4.96
C GLU A 76 8.81 -5.42 -4.37
N THR A 77 9.79 -4.61 -4.78
CA THR A 77 11.16 -4.65 -4.25
C THR A 77 11.21 -4.20 -2.79
N GLU A 78 10.53 -3.10 -2.47
CA GLU A 78 10.51 -2.50 -1.14
C GLU A 78 9.78 -3.40 -0.13
N LEU A 79 8.61 -3.96 -0.49
CA LEU A 79 7.86 -4.89 0.38
C LEU A 79 8.63 -6.20 0.64
N ALA A 80 9.51 -6.60 -0.28
CA ALA A 80 10.36 -7.79 -0.15
C ALA A 80 11.74 -7.50 0.46
N ASP A 81 12.04 -6.25 0.82
CA ASP A 81 13.37 -5.84 1.26
C ASP A 81 13.71 -6.41 2.65
N PRO A 82 14.74 -7.26 2.79
CA PRO A 82 15.16 -7.79 4.09
C PRO A 82 15.69 -6.71 5.05
N GLU A 83 16.05 -5.53 4.57
CA GLU A 83 16.44 -4.39 5.41
C GLU A 83 15.23 -3.55 5.88
N LEU A 84 14.00 -4.00 5.57
CA LEU A 84 12.74 -3.33 5.93
C LEU A 84 12.69 -1.90 5.37
N GLY A 85 13.03 -1.73 4.09
CA GLY A 85 13.11 -0.43 3.42
C GLY A 85 11.77 0.15 2.95
N PHE A 86 10.66 -0.58 3.06
CA PHE A 86 9.34 -0.15 2.60
C PHE A 86 8.79 1.04 3.39
N GLU A 87 8.24 2.02 2.67
CA GLU A 87 7.50 3.14 3.23
C GLU A 87 6.13 3.29 2.54
N PRO A 88 5.02 3.48 3.29
CA PRO A 88 3.79 3.99 2.72
C PRO A 88 4.06 5.34 2.01
N LEU A 89 3.73 5.41 0.73
CA LEU A 89 3.84 6.65 -0.03
C LEU A 89 2.81 7.68 0.45
N LEU A 90 3.28 8.70 1.17
CA LEU A 90 2.47 9.73 1.82
C LEU A 90 3.01 11.14 1.47
N PRO A 91 2.25 12.22 1.72
CA PRO A 91 2.77 13.58 1.64
C PRO A 91 3.99 13.77 2.56
N ALA A 92 4.89 14.68 2.16
CA ALA A 92 6.14 14.94 2.86
C ALA A 92 5.95 15.41 4.32
N ASP A 93 7.00 15.27 5.13
CA ASP A 93 7.04 15.60 6.56
C ASP A 93 6.88 17.11 6.88
N ASP A 94 6.97 17.97 5.87
CA ASP A 94 6.71 19.40 5.98
C ASP A 94 5.23 19.79 5.74
N ARG A 95 4.38 18.82 5.36
CA ARG A 95 2.94 18.99 5.21
C ARG A 95 2.22 18.96 6.58
N PRO A 96 1.02 19.54 6.70
CA PRO A 96 0.25 19.47 7.94
C PRO A 96 0.01 18.02 8.38
N VAL A 97 0.14 17.73 9.68
CA VAL A 97 -0.12 16.40 10.27
C VAL A 97 -1.50 15.85 9.85
N SER A 98 -2.50 16.72 9.74
CA SER A 98 -3.84 16.34 9.29
C SER A 98 -3.88 15.83 7.85
N GLU A 99 -3.13 16.45 6.95
CA GLU A 99 -3.04 16.04 5.54
C GLU A 99 -2.38 14.65 5.42
N ARG A 100 -1.32 14.41 6.19
CA ARG A 100 -0.63 13.11 6.22
C ARG A 100 -1.47 12.01 6.87
N ALA A 101 -2.20 12.33 7.93
CA ALA A 101 -3.08 11.39 8.59
C ALA A 101 -4.25 10.98 7.68
N ASP A 102 -4.88 11.92 6.99
CA ASP A 102 -5.91 11.63 5.99
C ASP A 102 -5.35 10.75 4.85
N ALA A 103 -4.17 11.08 4.35
CA ALA A 103 -3.45 10.27 3.36
C ALA A 103 -3.16 8.83 3.86
N LEU A 104 -2.81 8.65 5.14
CA LEU A 104 -2.59 7.32 5.72
C LEU A 104 -3.89 6.52 5.83
N VAL A 105 -5.02 7.17 6.11
CA VAL A 105 -6.36 6.55 6.08
C VAL A 105 -6.68 6.08 4.66
N ASP A 106 -6.47 6.93 3.66
CA ASP A 106 -6.72 6.60 2.26
C ASP A 106 -5.78 5.50 1.76
N TRP A 107 -4.52 5.50 2.20
CA TRP A 107 -3.60 4.40 1.97
C TRP A 107 -4.14 3.07 2.54
N CYS A 108 -4.66 3.07 3.78
CA CYS A 108 -5.25 1.87 4.39
C CYS A 108 -6.51 1.39 3.64
N ARG A 109 -7.37 2.31 3.20
CA ARG A 109 -8.55 1.98 2.36
C ARG A 109 -8.12 1.34 1.06
N GLY A 110 -7.16 1.97 0.38
CA GLY A 110 -6.55 1.45 -0.83
C GLY A 110 -6.01 0.05 -0.62
N PHE A 111 -5.20 -0.16 0.42
CA PHE A 111 -4.61 -1.45 0.78
C PHE A 111 -5.66 -2.54 0.96
N LEU A 112 -6.69 -2.31 1.75
CA LEU A 112 -7.74 -3.31 1.98
C LEU A 112 -8.51 -3.63 0.70
N GLY A 113 -8.80 -2.62 -0.12
CA GLY A 113 -9.42 -2.81 -1.44
C GLY A 113 -8.56 -3.67 -2.37
N GLY A 114 -7.28 -3.34 -2.48
CA GLY A 114 -6.31 -4.09 -3.27
C GLY A 114 -6.10 -5.52 -2.77
N PHE A 115 -5.97 -5.69 -1.46
CA PHE A 115 -5.83 -7.00 -0.82
C PHE A 115 -7.02 -7.90 -1.15
N GLY A 116 -8.25 -7.36 -1.08
CA GLY A 116 -9.47 -8.03 -1.52
C GLY A 116 -9.41 -8.61 -2.94
N LEU A 117 -8.69 -7.96 -3.85
CA LEU A 117 -8.49 -8.40 -5.24
C LEU A 117 -7.36 -9.43 -5.40
N GLY A 118 -6.46 -9.56 -4.42
CA GLY A 118 -5.24 -10.37 -4.46
C GLY A 118 -5.43 -11.90 -4.55
N GLY A 119 -6.64 -12.41 -4.36
CA GLY A 119 -7.02 -13.80 -4.62
C GLY A 119 -7.55 -14.53 -3.38
N ALA A 120 -8.77 -15.04 -3.47
CA ALA A 120 -9.50 -15.62 -2.34
C ALA A 120 -8.85 -16.88 -1.70
N GLU A 121 -8.04 -17.63 -2.46
CA GLU A 121 -7.38 -18.84 -1.96
C GLU A 121 -6.28 -18.52 -0.93
N THR A 122 -5.63 -17.37 -1.06
CA THR A 122 -4.62 -16.89 -0.11
C THR A 122 -5.28 -16.49 1.21
N HIS A 123 -6.43 -15.81 1.15
CA HIS A 123 -7.13 -15.31 2.33
C HIS A 123 -7.65 -16.42 3.25
N ALA A 124 -7.99 -17.58 2.67
CA ALA A 124 -8.49 -18.73 3.42
C ALA A 124 -7.44 -19.39 4.35
N LYS A 125 -6.16 -18.99 4.23
CA LYS A 125 -5.03 -19.59 4.96
C LYS A 125 -4.26 -18.61 5.83
N LEU A 126 -4.76 -17.37 5.99
CA LEU A 126 -4.10 -16.37 6.82
C LEU A 126 -4.06 -16.81 8.29
N SER A 127 -2.91 -16.62 8.93
CA SER A 127 -2.77 -16.73 10.37
C SER A 127 -3.72 -15.78 11.13
N GLU A 128 -3.96 -16.07 12.41
CA GLU A 128 -4.77 -15.19 13.28
C GLU A 128 -4.14 -13.79 13.38
N GLU A 129 -2.81 -13.70 13.43
CA GLU A 129 -2.06 -12.43 13.44
C GLU A 129 -2.31 -11.62 12.16
N ALA A 130 -2.21 -12.23 10.98
CA ALA A 130 -2.51 -11.56 9.72
C ALA A 130 -3.97 -11.06 9.66
N GLN A 131 -4.92 -11.83 10.19
CA GLN A 131 -6.33 -11.42 10.26
C GLN A 131 -6.54 -10.23 11.22
N GLU A 132 -5.81 -10.19 12.33
CA GLU A 132 -5.82 -9.07 13.28
C GLU A 132 -5.27 -7.80 12.64
N ILE A 133 -4.13 -7.88 11.96
CA ILE A 133 -3.56 -6.74 11.21
C ILE A 133 -4.57 -6.17 10.21
N LEU A 134 -5.22 -7.02 9.41
CA LEU A 134 -6.23 -6.58 8.44
C LEU A 134 -7.43 -5.89 9.11
N LYS A 135 -7.83 -6.37 10.29
CA LYS A 135 -8.93 -5.76 11.06
C LYS A 135 -8.52 -4.40 11.64
N ASP A 136 -7.30 -4.26 12.12
CA ASP A 136 -6.78 -3.01 12.67
C ASP A 136 -6.56 -1.97 11.56
N LEU A 137 -6.03 -2.37 10.41
CA LEU A 137 -6.03 -1.54 9.19
C LEU A 137 -7.45 -1.11 8.81
N GLY A 138 -8.44 -2.00 8.94
CA GLY A 138 -9.86 -1.67 8.73
C GLY A 138 -10.40 -0.65 9.73
N THR A 139 -9.90 -0.67 10.97
CA THR A 139 -10.25 0.32 11.99
C THR A 139 -9.65 1.68 11.63
N ILE A 140 -8.38 1.74 11.21
CA ILE A 140 -7.73 2.97 10.74
C ILE A 140 -8.44 3.53 9.51
N ALA A 141 -8.77 2.69 8.52
CA ALA A 141 -9.48 3.09 7.30
C ALA A 141 -10.88 3.68 7.57
N ALA A 142 -11.50 3.32 8.70
CA ALA A 142 -12.80 3.82 9.13
C ALA A 142 -12.71 5.05 10.06
N SER A 143 -11.50 5.47 10.43
CA SER A 143 -11.28 6.60 11.34
C SER A 143 -11.50 7.94 10.65
N SER A 144 -11.88 8.91 11.47
CA SER A 144 -11.81 10.34 11.17
C SER A 144 -11.06 10.98 12.33
N PHE A 145 -9.89 11.54 12.06
CA PHE A 145 -9.05 12.12 13.11
C PHE A 145 -9.55 13.52 13.51
N GLU A 146 -9.54 13.79 14.81
CA GLU A 146 -9.74 15.13 15.36
C GLU A 146 -8.37 15.61 15.87
N PHE A 147 -7.88 16.72 15.31
CA PHE A 147 -6.57 17.27 15.63
C PHE A 147 -6.69 18.37 16.68
N GLY A 148 -5.70 18.44 17.58
CA GLY A 148 -5.70 19.33 18.73
C GLY A 148 -4.32 19.88 19.04
N ASP A 149 -3.52 19.12 19.78
CA ASP A 149 -2.13 19.47 20.09
C ASP A 149 -1.21 18.86 19.03
N GLU A 150 -0.56 19.73 18.25
CA GLU A 150 0.24 19.32 17.11
C GLU A 150 1.38 18.36 17.49
N ALA A 151 1.99 18.48 18.66
CA ALA A 151 3.08 17.58 19.05
C ALA A 151 2.56 16.18 19.44
N GLU A 152 1.44 16.11 20.14
CA GLU A 152 0.78 14.83 20.49
C GLU A 152 0.23 14.13 19.24
N ASP A 153 -0.32 14.90 18.30
CA ASP A 153 -0.84 14.40 17.03
C ASP A 153 0.29 13.83 16.14
N GLU A 154 1.47 14.46 16.13
CA GLU A 154 2.65 13.98 15.40
C GLU A 154 3.19 12.66 15.96
N ASP A 155 3.36 12.57 17.29
CA ASP A 155 3.81 11.34 17.94
C ASP A 155 2.82 10.19 17.67
N SER A 156 1.52 10.48 17.74
CA SER A 156 0.46 9.51 17.44
C SER A 156 0.50 9.04 15.97
N LEU A 157 0.72 9.97 15.03
CA LEU A 157 0.82 9.63 13.61
C LEU A 157 2.03 8.73 13.33
N ILE A 158 3.18 9.00 13.96
CA ILE A 158 4.40 8.18 13.82
C ILE A 158 4.13 6.73 14.26
N GLU A 159 3.42 6.53 15.38
CA GLU A 159 3.08 5.19 15.87
C GLU A 159 2.16 4.44 14.91
N VAL A 160 1.10 5.10 14.43
CA VAL A 160 0.15 4.49 13.48
C VAL A 160 0.83 4.21 12.14
N HIS A 161 1.67 5.13 11.68
CA HIS A 161 2.47 4.96 10.47
C HIS A 161 3.36 3.71 10.53
N GLU A 162 4.11 3.53 11.62
CA GLU A 162 4.98 2.36 11.78
C GLU A 162 4.17 1.06 11.87
N PHE A 163 3.01 1.08 12.53
CA PHE A 163 2.09 -0.07 12.53
C PHE A 163 1.67 -0.45 11.11
N VAL A 164 1.25 0.54 10.31
CA VAL A 164 0.82 0.32 8.92
C VAL A 164 1.98 -0.21 8.07
N ARG A 165 3.16 0.40 8.19
CA ARG A 165 4.39 0.00 7.49
C ARG A 165 4.76 -1.45 7.76
N MET A 166 4.83 -1.83 9.04
CA MET A 166 5.17 -3.20 9.44
C MET A 166 4.06 -4.19 9.09
N GLY A 167 2.79 -3.82 9.27
CA GLY A 167 1.64 -4.64 8.92
C GLY A 167 1.60 -5.00 7.44
N ALA A 168 1.91 -4.03 6.56
CA ALA A 168 1.97 -4.26 5.12
C ALA A 168 3.06 -5.28 4.73
N MET A 169 4.27 -5.14 5.27
CA MET A 169 5.37 -6.08 5.02
C MET A 169 5.08 -7.48 5.56
N LEU A 170 4.49 -7.58 6.76
CA LEU A 170 4.08 -8.85 7.37
C LEU A 170 3.05 -9.58 6.50
N LEU A 171 1.99 -8.88 6.07
CA LEU A 171 0.96 -9.44 5.21
C LEU A 171 1.53 -9.86 3.84
N PHE A 172 2.45 -9.09 3.28
CA PHE A 172 3.13 -9.47 2.05
C PHE A 172 3.99 -10.74 2.22
N ALA A 173 4.73 -10.85 3.32
CA ALA A 173 5.56 -12.01 3.61
C ALA A 173 4.74 -13.30 3.82
N GLU A 174 3.64 -13.19 4.57
CA GLU A 174 2.69 -14.28 4.85
C GLU A 174 2.18 -14.92 3.54
N CYS A 175 1.76 -14.08 2.59
CA CYS A 175 1.18 -14.53 1.33
C CYS A 175 2.23 -14.94 0.28
N SER A 176 3.43 -14.36 0.34
CA SER A 176 4.52 -14.68 -0.59
C SER A 176 5.23 -16.00 -0.25
N ASN A 177 5.10 -16.48 0.99
CA ASN A 177 5.67 -17.75 1.41
C ASN A 177 4.63 -18.65 2.13
N PRO A 178 3.69 -19.27 1.40
CA PRO A 178 2.64 -20.12 2.00
C PRO A 178 3.14 -21.43 2.66
N HIS A 179 4.45 -21.58 2.88
CA HIS A 179 5.11 -22.72 3.52
C HIS A 179 6.19 -22.31 4.54
N GLY A 180 5.90 -21.36 5.45
CA GLY A 180 6.67 -21.21 6.70
C GLY A 180 6.56 -22.49 7.56
N PRO A 181 7.61 -22.89 8.31
CA PRO A 181 7.72 -24.25 8.83
C PRO A 181 6.53 -24.59 9.73
N SER A 182 5.79 -25.63 9.34
CA SER A 182 4.86 -26.33 10.22
C SER A 182 5.57 -26.59 11.53
N ASN A 183 5.10 -25.97 12.61
CA ASN A 183 5.63 -26.14 13.95
C ASN A 183 5.18 -27.49 14.52
N ASP A 184 5.47 -28.57 13.79
CA ASP A 184 5.47 -29.95 14.28
C ASP A 184 6.81 -30.18 14.98
N THR A 185 7.05 -29.45 16.06
CA THR A 185 8.04 -29.87 17.05
C THR A 185 7.30 -30.57 18.17
N VAL A 186 6.91 -31.82 17.90
CA VAL A 186 6.67 -32.79 18.96
C VAL A 186 8.02 -33.15 19.55
N HIS A 187 8.31 -32.68 20.77
CA HIS A 187 9.12 -33.40 21.76
C HIS A 187 8.86 -32.86 23.17
#